data_AF-A0A853I8H8-F1
#
_entry.id   AF-A0A853I8H8-F1
#
_cell.length_a   1.000
_cell.length_b   1.000
_cell.length_c   1.000
_cell.angle_alpha   90.00
_cell.angle_beta   90.00
_cell.angle_gamma   90.00
#
_symmetry.space_group_name_H-M   'P 1'
#
loop_
_entity.id
_entity.type
_entity.pdbx_description
1 polymer ?
#
loop_
_entity_poly.entity_id
_entity_poly.type
_entity_poly.pdbx_seq_one_letter_code
_entity_poly.pdbx_strand_id
1 'polypeptide(L)'
;MINANSWPQQPANDLRIDTAWRENYSGATINRKLAGVLPTGIYSGFHVTVDTETPFQILVGDAIEESIAVVETQGYSLTARMPAGMQKPLTIQPGDTQHIVITVDYQQHQVSTVELVVTPTLTPHSVVLATLQVPSDAEMLTASMLDISRRIERIPVLMHEQKENPHPQYQLVANMPRIIDQLNADQADACLSARQGKKLHELIKNLPPTIDHLRSQSTTDTLSANQGRILKEMIDTINAFLSSDSDEIESLKNIVEYIKQNKENLQNLGIDNIAGLRDALNTKL
;
A
#
# COMPACT_ATOMS: atom_id res chain seq x y z
N MET A 1 8.57 7.50 -51.90
CA MET A 1 8.73 6.50 -50.83
C MET A 1 9.91 6.93 -49.98
N ILE A 2 9.66 7.41 -48.77
CA ILE A 2 10.70 7.75 -47.81
C ILE A 2 11.13 6.41 -47.21
N ASN A 3 12.27 5.86 -47.64
CA ASN A 3 12.85 4.72 -46.97
C ASN A 3 13.24 5.19 -45.56
N ALA A 4 12.44 4.80 -44.56
CA ALA A 4 12.82 4.92 -43.18
C ALA A 4 14.15 4.17 -43.02
N ASN A 5 15.21 4.89 -42.66
CA ASN A 5 16.50 4.28 -42.38
C ASN A 5 16.42 3.63 -40.99
N SER A 6 15.78 2.47 -40.93
CA SER A 6 15.60 1.64 -39.73
C SER A 6 16.74 0.64 -39.55
N TRP A 7 17.85 0.82 -40.25
CA TRP A 7 19.00 -0.08 -40.13
C TRP A 7 19.81 0.32 -38.88
N PRO A 8 20.06 -0.62 -37.93
CA PRO A 8 21.07 -0.37 -36.92
C PRO A 8 22.40 -0.10 -37.64
N GLN A 9 23.05 1.03 -37.31
CA GLN A 9 24.35 1.38 -37.92
C GLN A 9 25.47 0.46 -37.47
N GLN A 10 25.29 -0.22 -36.35
CA GLN A 10 26.24 -1.17 -35.82
C GLN A 10 25.87 -2.59 -36.29
N PRO A 11 26.86 -3.40 -36.66
CA PRO A 11 26.62 -4.72 -37.22
C PRO A 11 25.74 -5.55 -36.27
N ALA A 12 24.67 -6.12 -36.81
CA ALA A 12 23.76 -6.98 -36.05
C ALA A 12 24.47 -8.22 -35.48
N ASN A 13 25.61 -8.57 -36.07
CA ASN A 13 26.48 -9.67 -35.70
C ASN A 13 27.67 -9.20 -34.84
N ASP A 14 27.55 -8.11 -34.09
CA ASP A 14 28.58 -7.68 -33.14
C ASP A 14 27.96 -7.04 -31.89
N LEU A 15 28.80 -6.77 -30.88
CA LEU A 15 28.48 -5.90 -29.76
C LEU A 15 28.05 -4.52 -30.28
N ARG A 16 26.84 -4.11 -29.91
CA ARG A 16 26.22 -2.87 -30.35
C ARG A 16 25.42 -2.22 -29.23
N ILE A 17 24.96 -1.00 -29.47
CA ILE A 17 23.98 -0.29 -28.67
C ILE A 17 22.73 -0.03 -29.51
N ASP A 18 21.58 -0.21 -28.89
CA ASP A 18 20.28 -0.07 -29.55
C ASP A 18 19.88 1.42 -29.68
N THR A 19 20.71 2.20 -30.38
CA THR A 19 20.42 3.58 -30.78
C THR A 19 20.46 3.71 -32.30
N ALA A 20 19.43 4.28 -32.91
CA ALA A 20 19.42 4.55 -34.34
C ALA A 20 19.87 5.99 -34.66
N TRP A 21 20.72 6.12 -35.68
CA TRP A 21 21.21 7.42 -36.15
C TRP A 21 20.09 8.22 -36.80
N ARG A 22 19.98 9.52 -36.44
CA ARG A 22 18.87 10.45 -36.78
C ARG A 22 17.58 10.27 -36.00
N GLU A 23 17.50 9.34 -35.04
CA GLU A 23 16.44 9.33 -34.01
C GLU A 23 16.76 10.27 -32.84
N ASN A 24 17.32 11.44 -33.17
CA ASN A 24 17.87 12.40 -32.20
C ASN A 24 16.83 12.97 -31.23
N TYR A 25 15.55 12.81 -31.53
CA TYR A 25 14.46 13.38 -30.74
C TYR A 25 13.72 12.31 -29.94
N SER A 26 13.19 11.26 -30.57
CA SER A 26 12.43 10.22 -29.88
C SER A 26 13.33 9.32 -29.02
N GLY A 27 14.33 8.67 -29.63
CA GLY A 27 15.24 7.75 -28.94
C GLY A 27 16.04 8.44 -27.85
N ALA A 28 16.62 9.60 -28.15
CA ALA A 28 17.37 10.38 -27.16
C ALA A 28 16.49 10.85 -25.99
N THR A 29 15.26 11.31 -26.24
CA THR A 29 14.35 11.75 -25.17
C THR A 29 13.90 10.57 -24.30
N ILE A 30 13.63 9.41 -24.89
CA ILE A 30 13.26 8.20 -24.15
C ILE A 30 14.43 7.73 -23.30
N ASN A 31 15.64 7.62 -23.88
CA ASN A 31 16.83 7.20 -23.16
C ASN A 31 17.19 8.18 -22.02
N ARG A 32 16.97 9.48 -22.21
CA ARG A 32 17.13 10.49 -21.16
C ARG A 32 16.09 10.36 -20.04
N LYS A 33 14.85 9.97 -20.37
CA LYS A 33 13.79 9.73 -19.37
C LYS A 33 13.95 8.42 -18.61
N LEU A 34 14.59 7.42 -19.23
CA LEU A 34 14.88 6.13 -18.61
C LEU A 34 16.15 6.16 -17.74
N ALA A 35 17.02 7.15 -17.93
CA ALA A 35 18.17 7.37 -17.06
C ALA A 35 17.72 7.61 -15.61
N GLY A 36 18.32 6.87 -14.68
CA GLY A 36 17.97 6.82 -13.27
C GLY A 36 16.71 6.00 -12.95
N VAL A 37 15.93 5.59 -13.95
CA VAL A 37 14.73 4.73 -13.79
C VAL A 37 15.11 3.27 -13.94
N LEU A 38 15.88 2.93 -14.98
CA LEU A 38 16.41 1.58 -15.19
C LEU A 38 17.81 1.47 -14.58
N PRO A 39 18.02 0.62 -13.56
CA PRO A 39 19.34 0.46 -12.96
C PRO A 39 20.37 -0.04 -13.99
N THR A 40 21.55 0.56 -14.00
CA THR A 40 22.69 0.04 -14.77
C THR A 40 23.09 -1.36 -14.28
N GLY A 41 23.46 -2.22 -15.22
CA GLY A 41 23.87 -3.59 -14.94
C GLY A 41 23.58 -4.54 -16.09
N ILE A 42 23.81 -5.82 -15.84
CA ILE A 42 23.65 -6.89 -16.83
C ILE A 42 22.29 -7.54 -16.61
N TYR A 43 21.50 -7.65 -17.67
CA TYR A 43 20.15 -8.22 -17.62
C TYR A 43 20.10 -9.65 -18.17
N SER A 44 21.05 -10.02 -19.05
CA SER A 44 21.27 -11.39 -19.51
C SER A 44 22.66 -11.50 -20.17
N GLY A 45 23.25 -12.71 -20.15
CA GLY A 45 24.53 -13.02 -20.78
C GLY A 45 25.74 -12.23 -20.23
N PHE A 46 26.64 -11.83 -21.14
CA PHE A 46 27.95 -11.24 -20.82
C PHE A 46 28.72 -12.09 -19.79
N HIS A 47 28.72 -13.41 -19.94
CA HIS A 47 29.55 -14.28 -19.12
C HIS A 47 31.01 -14.08 -19.50
N VAL A 48 31.86 -14.08 -18.48
CA VAL A 48 33.30 -13.99 -18.66
C VAL A 48 33.87 -15.37 -18.36
N THR A 49 34.54 -15.95 -19.35
CA THR A 49 35.25 -17.23 -19.22
C THR A 49 36.72 -17.04 -19.55
N VAL A 50 37.58 -17.86 -18.96
CA VAL A 50 39.00 -17.88 -19.31
C VAL A 50 39.19 -18.73 -20.55
N ASP A 51 39.96 -18.24 -21.52
CA ASP A 51 40.33 -19.06 -22.68
C ASP A 51 41.39 -20.09 -22.26
N THR A 52 41.11 -21.36 -22.55
CA THR A 52 42.03 -22.46 -22.27
C THR A 52 43.06 -22.69 -23.37
N GLU A 53 42.84 -22.11 -24.56
CA GLU A 53 43.71 -22.31 -25.73
C GLU A 53 44.76 -21.20 -25.86
N THR A 54 44.40 -19.96 -25.52
CA THR A 54 45.30 -18.79 -25.64
C THR A 54 45.70 -18.25 -24.26
N PRO A 55 47.02 -18.09 -23.97
CA PRO A 55 47.46 -17.54 -22.70
C PRO A 55 47.03 -16.07 -22.54
N PHE A 56 46.68 -15.70 -21.31
CA PHE A 56 46.24 -14.34 -20.92
C PHE A 56 45.05 -13.80 -21.72
N GLN A 57 44.18 -14.68 -22.18
CA GLN A 57 42.96 -14.30 -22.87
C GLN A 57 41.72 -14.74 -22.08
N ILE A 58 40.73 -13.85 -22.09
CA ILE A 58 39.37 -14.15 -21.62
C ILE A 58 38.40 -13.98 -22.77
N LEU A 59 37.27 -14.65 -22.67
CA LEU A 59 36.17 -14.59 -23.61
C LEU A 59 34.98 -13.98 -22.89
N VAL A 60 34.41 -12.93 -23.49
CA VAL A 60 33.22 -12.27 -22.97
C VAL A 60 32.06 -12.52 -23.92
N GLY A 61 31.00 -13.13 -23.43
CA GLY A 61 29.76 -13.35 -24.18
C GLY A 61 28.94 -14.51 -23.66
N ASP A 62 28.07 -15.03 -24.51
CA ASP A 62 27.18 -16.14 -24.17
C ASP A 62 26.96 -17.01 -25.41
N ALA A 63 26.98 -18.34 -25.22
CA ALA A 63 26.84 -19.29 -26.31
C ALA A 63 25.37 -19.52 -26.72
N ILE A 64 24.42 -19.24 -25.84
CA ILE A 64 23.01 -19.65 -25.96
C ILE A 64 22.08 -18.43 -25.94
N GLU A 65 22.36 -17.44 -25.10
CA GLU A 65 21.51 -16.26 -24.91
C GLU A 65 22.08 -14.99 -25.55
N GLU A 66 21.21 -14.03 -25.90
CA GLU A 66 21.67 -12.68 -26.26
C GLU A 66 22.18 -11.99 -25.00
N SER A 67 23.38 -11.41 -25.08
CA SER A 67 23.91 -10.64 -23.95
C SER A 67 23.33 -9.23 -23.96
N ILE A 68 22.70 -8.82 -22.85
CA ILE A 68 22.02 -7.53 -22.70
C ILE A 68 22.50 -6.84 -21.43
N ALA A 69 22.95 -5.60 -21.56
CA ALA A 69 23.33 -4.75 -20.44
C ALA A 69 22.79 -3.33 -20.62
N VAL A 70 22.44 -2.68 -19.52
CA VAL A 70 22.06 -1.26 -19.48
C VAL A 70 23.21 -0.46 -18.89
N VAL A 71 23.65 0.54 -19.64
CA VAL A 71 24.74 1.44 -19.27
C VAL A 71 24.19 2.87 -19.29
N GLU A 72 24.52 3.65 -18.26
CA GLU A 72 24.15 5.06 -18.21
C GLU A 72 25.37 5.94 -18.43
N THR A 73 25.30 6.84 -19.41
CA THR A 73 26.36 7.81 -19.69
C THR A 73 25.73 9.18 -19.94
N GLN A 74 26.29 10.21 -19.32
CA GLN A 74 25.87 11.62 -19.50
C GLN A 74 24.35 11.86 -19.35
N GLY A 75 23.69 11.09 -18.47
CA GLY A 75 22.24 11.20 -18.24
C GLY A 75 21.36 10.50 -19.29
N TYR A 76 21.92 9.59 -20.09
CA TYR A 76 21.19 8.72 -21.01
C TYR A 76 21.34 7.26 -20.61
N SER A 77 20.23 6.52 -20.54
CA SER A 77 20.22 5.06 -20.38
C SER A 77 20.29 4.41 -21.76
N LEU A 78 21.34 3.63 -22.00
CA LEU A 78 21.62 2.97 -23.28
C LEU A 78 21.69 1.46 -23.08
N THR A 79 21.08 0.72 -24.01
CA THR A 79 21.10 -0.73 -24.00
C THR A 79 22.22 -1.24 -24.90
N ALA A 80 23.22 -1.90 -24.32
CA ALA A 80 24.24 -2.65 -25.02
C ALA A 80 23.77 -4.09 -25.25
N ARG A 81 23.92 -4.59 -26.47
CA ARG A 81 23.49 -5.92 -26.90
C ARG A 81 24.61 -6.62 -27.67
N MET A 82 24.80 -7.91 -27.41
CA MET A 82 25.64 -8.79 -28.22
C MET A 82 24.84 -10.06 -28.59
N PRO A 83 24.89 -10.52 -29.85
CA PRO A 83 24.09 -11.67 -30.29
C PRO A 83 24.52 -12.97 -29.61
N ALA A 84 23.58 -13.91 -29.48
CA ALA A 84 23.85 -15.25 -28.95
C ALA A 84 24.89 -16.00 -29.80
N GLY A 85 25.76 -16.76 -29.14
CA GLY A 85 26.82 -17.52 -29.79
C GLY A 85 28.09 -16.70 -30.09
N MET A 86 28.09 -15.39 -29.81
CA MET A 86 29.26 -14.53 -29.97
C MET A 86 30.05 -14.41 -28.66
N GLN A 87 31.37 -14.55 -28.77
CA GLN A 87 32.30 -14.28 -27.69
C GLN A 87 33.41 -13.34 -28.20
N LYS A 88 33.67 -12.27 -27.46
CA LYS A 88 34.77 -11.36 -27.75
C LYS A 88 36.00 -11.73 -26.93
N PRO A 89 37.14 -11.99 -27.58
CA PRO A 89 38.40 -12.17 -26.88
C PRO A 89 38.93 -10.83 -26.34
N LEU A 90 39.40 -10.83 -25.10
CA LEU A 90 40.12 -9.71 -24.50
C LEU A 90 41.45 -10.20 -23.94
N THR A 91 42.52 -9.46 -24.24
CA THR A 91 43.87 -9.76 -23.73
C THR A 91 44.10 -9.03 -22.41
N ILE A 92 44.66 -9.76 -21.46
CA ILE A 92 44.95 -9.32 -20.11
C ILE A 92 46.47 -9.17 -19.95
N GLN A 93 46.91 -8.17 -19.20
CA GLN A 93 48.32 -8.05 -18.81
C GLN A 93 48.54 -8.58 -17.38
N PRO A 94 49.54 -9.44 -17.13
CA PRO A 94 49.86 -9.91 -15.78
C PRO A 94 50.45 -8.81 -14.90
N GLY A 95 50.25 -8.90 -13.59
CA GLY A 95 50.92 -8.06 -12.58
C GLY A 95 50.03 -7.02 -11.89
N ASP A 96 48.92 -6.59 -12.50
CA ASP A 96 48.00 -5.62 -11.91
C ASP A 96 46.57 -6.16 -11.79
N THR A 97 45.81 -5.61 -10.84
CA THR A 97 44.36 -5.86 -10.77
C THR A 97 43.67 -5.14 -11.93
N GLN A 98 42.98 -5.89 -12.78
CA GLN A 98 42.30 -5.36 -13.96
C GLN A 98 40.79 -5.55 -13.85
N HIS A 99 40.04 -4.62 -14.42
CA HIS A 99 38.59 -4.65 -14.46
C HIS A 99 38.13 -4.73 -15.90
N ILE A 100 37.24 -5.68 -16.17
CA ILE A 100 36.63 -5.87 -17.48
C ILE A 100 35.29 -5.15 -17.43
N VAL A 101 35.16 -4.12 -18.26
CA VAL A 101 34.04 -3.20 -18.18
C VAL A 101 33.42 -2.95 -19.54
N ILE A 102 32.10 -2.76 -19.58
CA ILE A 102 31.40 -2.20 -20.74
C ILE A 102 31.44 -0.68 -20.60
N THR A 103 31.96 -0.02 -21.64
CA THR A 103 31.96 1.44 -21.75
C THR A 103 31.17 1.85 -22.98
N VAL A 104 30.46 2.98 -22.87
CA VAL A 104 29.67 3.54 -23.95
C VAL A 104 29.98 5.02 -24.07
N ASP A 105 30.32 5.46 -25.27
CA ASP A 105 30.39 6.87 -25.63
C ASP A 105 29.15 7.24 -26.45
N TYR A 106 28.45 8.26 -26.00
CA TYR A 106 27.24 8.76 -26.63
C TYR A 106 27.25 10.27 -26.61
N GLN A 107 27.13 10.86 -27.80
CA GLN A 107 26.90 12.29 -28.00
C GLN A 107 25.74 12.46 -28.96
N GLN A 108 24.84 13.40 -28.66
CA GLN A 108 23.79 13.76 -29.60
C GLN A 108 24.45 14.26 -30.89
N HIS A 109 23.96 13.79 -32.04
CA HIS A 109 24.53 14.10 -33.37
C HIS A 109 25.91 13.49 -33.68
N GLN A 110 26.42 12.55 -32.88
CA GLN A 110 27.60 11.74 -33.24
C GLN A 110 27.30 10.24 -33.18
N VAL A 111 28.13 9.46 -33.87
CA VAL A 111 28.01 8.00 -33.88
C VAL A 111 28.36 7.51 -32.48
N SER A 112 27.41 6.86 -31.84
CA SER A 112 27.59 6.23 -30.54
C SER A 112 28.48 4.99 -30.66
N THR A 113 29.35 4.75 -29.68
CA THR A 113 30.25 3.58 -29.65
C THR A 113 30.08 2.80 -28.35
N VAL A 114 30.27 1.48 -28.43
CA VAL A 114 30.29 0.59 -27.26
C VAL A 114 31.50 -0.32 -27.36
N GLU A 115 32.25 -0.40 -26.26
CA GLU A 115 33.51 -1.15 -26.22
C GLU A 115 33.63 -1.93 -24.91
N LEU A 116 34.19 -3.14 -25.03
CA LEU A 116 34.67 -3.93 -23.91
C LEU A 116 36.12 -3.53 -23.65
N VAL A 117 36.38 -2.97 -22.48
CA VAL A 117 37.69 -2.42 -22.14
C VAL A 117 38.22 -3.11 -20.89
N VAL A 118 39.53 -3.38 -20.90
CA VAL A 118 40.28 -3.87 -19.75
C VAL A 118 41.03 -2.68 -19.14
N THR A 119 40.63 -2.25 -17.95
CA THR A 119 41.15 -1.03 -17.32
C THR A 119 41.52 -1.30 -15.86
N PRO A 120 42.64 -0.78 -15.34
CA PRO A 120 43.01 -0.92 -13.92
C PRO A 120 42.16 -0.03 -12.99
N THR A 121 41.56 1.03 -13.53
CA THR A 121 40.71 1.98 -12.80
C THR A 121 39.24 1.85 -13.22
N LEU A 122 38.34 1.89 -12.24
CA LEU A 122 36.90 1.91 -12.49
C LEU A 122 36.44 3.34 -12.80
N THR A 123 35.68 3.49 -13.88
CA THR A 123 35.04 4.76 -14.21
C THR A 123 33.59 4.78 -13.69
N PRO A 124 33.05 5.94 -13.27
CA PRO A 124 31.73 6.02 -12.60
C PRO A 124 30.50 5.57 -13.42
N HIS A 125 30.67 5.27 -14.71
CA HIS A 125 29.59 4.96 -15.66
C HIS A 125 29.79 3.63 -16.38
N SER A 126 30.83 2.87 -16.04
CA SER A 126 31.12 1.59 -16.67
C SER A 126 30.45 0.43 -15.95
N VAL A 127 29.86 -0.51 -16.70
CA VAL A 127 29.30 -1.74 -16.11
C VAL A 127 30.39 -2.78 -15.98
N VAL A 128 30.68 -3.19 -14.74
CA VAL A 128 31.72 -4.17 -14.44
C VAL A 128 31.20 -5.58 -14.69
N LEU A 129 31.93 -6.32 -15.52
CA LEU A 129 31.65 -7.72 -15.85
C LEU A 129 32.41 -8.67 -14.92
N ALA A 130 33.69 -8.42 -14.74
CA ALA A 130 34.54 -9.19 -13.83
C ALA A 130 35.77 -8.39 -13.43
N THR A 131 36.38 -8.80 -12.33
CA THR A 131 37.66 -8.28 -11.88
C THR A 131 38.67 -9.41 -11.83
N LEU A 132 39.88 -9.13 -12.28
CA LEU A 132 40.89 -10.14 -12.45
C LEU A 132 42.14 -9.71 -11.68
N GLN A 133 42.63 -10.60 -10.82
CA GLN A 133 43.88 -10.42 -10.11
C GLN A 133 44.87 -11.45 -10.64
N VAL A 134 45.76 -11.01 -11.52
CA VAL A 134 46.75 -11.89 -12.16
C VAL A 134 48.10 -11.69 -11.47
N PRO A 135 48.61 -12.71 -10.75
CA PRO A 135 49.96 -12.67 -10.19
C PRO A 135 51.01 -12.40 -11.27
N SER A 136 52.07 -11.66 -10.94
CA SER A 136 53.14 -11.33 -11.89
C SER A 136 53.92 -12.55 -12.39
N ASP A 137 53.86 -13.66 -11.66
CA ASP A 137 54.50 -14.94 -11.96
C ASP A 137 53.56 -15.97 -12.62
N ALA A 138 52.31 -15.59 -12.91
CA ALA A 138 51.38 -16.47 -13.60
C ALA A 138 51.85 -16.72 -15.04
N GLU A 139 51.84 -17.99 -15.48
CA GLU A 139 52.14 -18.38 -16.87
C GLU A 139 50.88 -18.49 -17.74
N MET A 140 49.72 -18.69 -17.11
CA MET A 140 48.41 -18.78 -17.75
C MET A 140 47.32 -18.21 -16.84
N LEU A 141 46.20 -17.79 -17.43
CA LEU A 141 45.01 -17.45 -16.67
C LEU A 141 44.32 -18.72 -16.19
N THR A 142 43.83 -18.67 -14.95
CA THR A 142 42.99 -19.73 -14.39
C THR A 142 41.68 -19.16 -13.89
N ALA A 143 40.64 -19.99 -13.83
CA ALA A 143 39.31 -19.56 -13.38
C ALA A 143 39.30 -18.99 -11.95
N SER A 144 40.27 -19.37 -11.10
CA SER A 144 40.41 -18.82 -9.74
C SER A 144 40.89 -17.38 -9.69
N MET A 145 41.51 -16.87 -10.76
CA MET A 145 41.94 -15.47 -10.85
C MET A 145 40.79 -14.53 -11.21
N LEU A 146 39.65 -15.09 -11.67
CA LEU A 146 38.46 -14.38 -12.11
C LEU A 146 37.48 -14.21 -10.96
N ASP A 147 37.33 -12.97 -10.51
CA ASP A 147 36.34 -12.58 -9.52
C ASP A 147 35.13 -11.90 -10.21
N ILE A 148 33.99 -12.58 -10.16
CA ILE A 148 32.71 -12.10 -10.68
C ILE A 148 31.83 -11.44 -9.61
N SER A 149 32.32 -11.27 -8.37
CA SER A 149 31.52 -10.76 -7.25
C SER A 149 31.04 -9.32 -7.46
N ARG A 150 31.72 -8.54 -8.31
CA ARG A 150 31.32 -7.18 -8.69
C ARG A 150 30.37 -7.13 -9.89
N ARG A 151 30.03 -8.29 -10.48
CA ARG A 151 29.08 -8.39 -11.58
C ARG A 151 27.67 -8.14 -11.06
N ILE A 152 27.06 -7.05 -11.48
CA ILE A 152 25.70 -6.68 -11.05
C ILE A 152 24.70 -7.27 -12.04
N GLU A 153 24.22 -8.48 -11.76
CA GLU A 153 23.06 -9.04 -12.45
C GLU A 153 21.79 -8.36 -11.95
N ARG A 154 21.04 -7.77 -12.88
CA ARG A 154 19.73 -7.18 -12.63
C ARG A 154 18.67 -8.17 -13.11
N ILE A 155 17.84 -8.62 -12.17
CA ILE A 155 16.67 -9.43 -12.52
C ILE A 155 15.66 -8.52 -13.24
N PRO A 156 15.14 -8.91 -14.41
CA PRO A 156 14.14 -8.14 -15.12
C PRO A 156 12.89 -7.93 -14.24
N VAL A 157 12.71 -6.69 -13.76
CA VAL A 157 11.45 -6.08 -13.30
C VAL A 157 10.65 -6.88 -12.25
N LEU A 158 11.31 -7.56 -11.29
CA LEU A 158 10.60 -8.21 -10.16
C LEU A 158 10.88 -7.61 -8.79
N MET A 159 11.93 -6.77 -8.67
CA MET A 159 12.21 -6.03 -7.44
C MET A 159 12.26 -4.55 -7.75
N HIS A 160 11.23 -3.81 -7.31
CA HIS A 160 11.29 -2.36 -7.24
C HIS A 160 12.35 -1.99 -6.20
N GLU A 161 13.55 -1.65 -6.66
CA GLU A 161 14.52 -0.93 -5.83
C GLU A 161 13.98 0.49 -5.68
N GLN A 162 13.53 0.85 -4.47
CA GLN A 162 12.90 2.13 -4.20
C GLN A 162 13.97 3.22 -4.16
N LYS A 163 14.48 3.63 -5.33
CA LYS A 163 15.38 4.78 -5.47
C LYS A 163 14.60 6.08 -5.39
N GLU A 164 15.26 7.11 -4.87
CA GLU A 164 14.76 8.48 -4.92
C GLU A 164 14.51 8.89 -6.38
N ASN A 165 13.33 9.43 -6.66
CA ASN A 165 12.92 9.73 -8.03
C ASN A 165 13.82 10.84 -8.59
N PRO A 166 14.59 10.58 -9.67
CA PRO A 166 15.51 11.57 -10.25
C PRO A 166 14.80 12.73 -10.94
N HIS A 167 13.47 12.66 -11.11
CA HIS A 167 12.67 13.68 -11.78
C HIS A 167 11.48 14.14 -10.92
N PRO A 168 11.71 15.01 -9.92
CA PRO A 168 10.66 15.50 -9.01
C PRO A 168 9.53 16.26 -9.73
N GLN A 169 9.78 16.81 -10.92
CA GLN A 169 8.78 17.54 -11.71
C GLN A 169 7.64 16.68 -12.29
N TYR A 170 7.78 15.35 -12.33
CA TYR A 170 6.72 14.43 -12.80
C TYR A 170 6.00 13.72 -11.65
N GLN A 171 6.34 14.04 -10.40
CA GLN A 171 5.56 13.59 -9.27
C GLN A 171 4.19 14.28 -9.30
N LEU A 172 3.14 13.52 -9.56
CA LEU A 172 1.77 13.88 -9.17
C LEU A 172 1.66 13.88 -7.63
N VAL A 173 2.50 14.64 -6.92
CA VAL A 173 2.61 14.62 -5.46
C VAL A 173 2.09 15.92 -4.82
N ALA A 174 1.71 16.92 -5.62
CA ALA A 174 1.04 18.08 -5.03
C ALA A 174 -0.30 17.71 -4.37
N ASN A 175 -1.00 16.66 -4.83
CA ASN A 175 -2.37 16.36 -4.41
C ASN A 175 -2.66 14.88 -4.11
N MET A 176 -1.68 14.00 -3.91
CA MET A 176 -2.01 12.61 -3.54
C MET A 176 -2.34 12.55 -2.04
N PRO A 177 -3.55 12.11 -1.65
CA PRO A 177 -3.91 12.00 -0.24
C PRO A 177 -2.96 11.06 0.47
N ARG A 178 -2.47 11.46 1.65
CA ARG A 178 -1.62 10.59 2.48
C ARG A 178 -2.42 9.35 2.88
N ILE A 179 -1.88 8.15 2.65
CA ILE A 179 -2.51 6.91 3.10
C ILE A 179 -2.10 6.65 4.56
N ILE A 180 -3.08 6.45 5.44
CA ILE A 180 -2.89 6.24 6.87
C ILE A 180 -3.40 4.86 7.29
N ASP A 181 -2.64 4.19 8.14
CA ASP A 181 -2.95 2.84 8.61
C ASP A 181 -3.34 2.80 10.10
N GLN A 182 -4.15 3.78 10.51
CA GLN A 182 -4.62 4.01 11.86
C GLN A 182 -6.06 4.58 11.80
N LEU A 183 -6.99 4.03 12.58
CA LEU A 183 -8.40 4.50 12.62
C LEU A 183 -8.61 5.70 13.55
N ASN A 184 -7.62 6.05 14.36
CA ASN A 184 -7.66 7.16 15.30
C ASN A 184 -6.92 8.42 14.78
N ALA A 185 -6.51 8.42 13.51
CA ALA A 185 -5.96 9.61 12.88
C ALA A 185 -7.08 10.59 12.53
N ASP A 186 -6.79 11.89 12.66
CA ASP A 186 -7.74 13.00 12.52
C ASP A 186 -7.43 13.92 11.32
N GLN A 187 -6.57 13.44 10.42
CA GLN A 187 -6.08 14.23 9.29
C GLN A 187 -7.13 14.29 8.17
N ALA A 188 -7.64 15.48 7.89
CA ALA A 188 -8.69 15.71 6.90
C ALA A 188 -8.29 15.32 5.47
N ASP A 189 -7.01 15.50 5.12
CA ASP A 189 -6.49 15.30 3.76
C ASP A 189 -5.86 13.91 3.55
N ALA A 190 -6.19 12.98 4.45
CA ALA A 190 -5.64 11.63 4.42
C ALA A 190 -6.73 10.58 4.16
N CYS A 191 -6.35 9.53 3.42
CA CYS A 191 -7.20 8.38 3.19
C CYS A 191 -6.80 7.21 4.10
N LEU A 192 -7.77 6.41 4.53
CA LEU A 192 -7.51 5.16 5.24
C LEU A 192 -6.87 4.13 4.31
N SER A 193 -5.97 3.30 4.86
CA SER A 193 -5.46 2.12 4.18
C SER A 193 -6.58 1.12 3.91
N ALA A 194 -6.42 0.27 2.90
CA ALA A 194 -7.38 -0.81 2.61
C ALA A 194 -7.58 -1.75 3.82
N ARG A 195 -6.53 -1.95 4.64
CA ARG A 195 -6.58 -2.72 5.88
C ARG A 195 -7.49 -2.07 6.91
N GLN A 196 -7.37 -0.76 7.13
CA GLN A 196 -8.25 -0.05 8.05
C GLN A 196 -9.67 0.06 7.49
N GLY A 197 -9.84 0.22 6.17
CA GLY A 197 -11.15 0.20 5.52
C GLY A 197 -11.92 -1.11 5.76
N LYS A 198 -11.25 -2.26 5.66
CA LYS A 198 -11.83 -3.56 6.01
C LYS A 198 -12.20 -3.65 7.49
N LYS A 199 -11.33 -3.18 8.38
CA LYS A 199 -11.60 -3.17 9.83
C LYS A 199 -12.80 -2.30 10.18
N LEU A 200 -12.92 -1.11 9.57
CA LEU A 200 -14.06 -0.22 9.73
C LEU A 200 -15.36 -0.86 9.22
N HIS A 201 -15.32 -1.52 8.06
CA HIS A 201 -16.48 -2.24 7.53
C HIS A 201 -16.99 -3.31 8.50
N GLU A 202 -16.09 -4.12 9.08
CA GLU A 202 -16.48 -5.12 10.08
C GLU A 202 -17.06 -4.50 11.35
N LEU A 203 -16.51 -3.37 11.82
CA LEU A 203 -17.08 -2.65 12.96
C LEU A 203 -18.50 -2.15 12.65
N ILE A 204 -18.71 -1.51 11.49
CA ILE A 204 -20.02 -1.01 11.06
C ILE A 204 -21.04 -2.15 10.92
N LYS A 205 -20.63 -3.28 10.32
CA LYS A 205 -21.49 -4.44 10.12
C LYS A 205 -21.95 -5.07 11.43
N ASN A 206 -21.15 -4.97 12.48
CA ASN A 206 -21.43 -5.53 13.80
C ASN A 206 -22.08 -4.53 14.78
N LEU A 207 -22.46 -3.33 14.34
CA LEU A 207 -23.23 -2.40 15.18
C LEU A 207 -24.61 -3.00 15.50
N PRO A 208 -25.14 -2.79 16.72
CA PRO A 208 -26.48 -3.22 17.06
C PRO A 208 -27.52 -2.59 16.12
N PRO A 209 -28.55 -3.33 15.69
CA PRO A 209 -29.58 -2.79 14.83
C PRO A 209 -30.41 -1.74 15.58
N THR A 210 -30.94 -0.80 14.81
CA THR A 210 -32.00 0.11 15.28
C THR A 210 -33.35 -0.52 14.99
N ILE A 211 -34.15 -0.75 16.03
CA ILE A 211 -35.45 -1.43 15.96
C ILE A 211 -36.61 -0.43 16.04
N ASP A 212 -37.64 -0.65 15.23
CA ASP A 212 -38.86 0.18 15.21
C ASP A 212 -40.09 -0.55 15.79
N HIS A 213 -39.91 -1.17 16.96
CA HIS A 213 -40.99 -1.80 17.73
C HIS A 213 -40.59 -2.00 19.20
N LEU A 214 -41.56 -2.17 20.10
CA LEU A 214 -41.36 -2.29 21.55
C LEU A 214 -41.43 -3.73 22.09
N ARG A 215 -41.25 -4.73 21.23
CA ARG A 215 -41.37 -6.16 21.60
C ARG A 215 -40.02 -6.89 21.71
N SER A 216 -38.90 -6.25 21.36
CA SER A 216 -37.58 -6.86 21.47
C SER A 216 -37.20 -7.07 22.93
N GLN A 217 -36.51 -8.17 23.20
CA GLN A 217 -35.90 -8.48 24.50
C GLN A 217 -34.36 -8.37 24.45
N SER A 218 -33.81 -7.92 23.31
CA SER A 218 -32.37 -7.69 23.17
C SER A 218 -31.92 -6.60 24.14
N THR A 219 -30.84 -6.86 24.85
CA THR A 219 -30.21 -5.89 25.76
C THR A 219 -29.25 -4.95 25.03
N THR A 220 -28.98 -5.18 23.74
CA THR A 220 -28.00 -4.41 22.95
C THR A 220 -28.62 -3.64 21.80
N ASP A 221 -29.83 -4.01 21.35
CA ASP A 221 -30.50 -3.32 20.24
C ASP A 221 -30.91 -1.91 20.66
N THR A 222 -30.89 -0.99 19.70
CA THR A 222 -31.22 0.42 19.94
C THR A 222 -32.65 0.72 19.48
N LEU A 223 -33.41 1.49 20.27
CA LEU A 223 -34.74 1.95 19.85
C LEU A 223 -34.63 3.03 18.78
N SER A 224 -35.52 3.00 17.79
CA SER A 224 -35.67 4.09 16.83
C SER A 224 -36.15 5.38 17.52
N ALA A 225 -35.83 6.54 16.93
CA ALA A 225 -36.37 7.82 17.40
C ALA A 225 -37.90 7.87 17.34
N ASN A 226 -38.53 7.15 16.39
CA ASN A 226 -39.99 7.05 16.30
C ASN A 226 -40.58 6.28 17.50
N GLN A 227 -39.96 5.18 17.94
CA GLN A 227 -40.38 4.49 19.16
C GLN A 227 -40.18 5.35 20.41
N GLY A 228 -39.12 6.16 20.45
CA GLY A 228 -38.93 7.17 21.52
C GLY A 228 -40.08 8.19 21.58
N ARG A 229 -40.54 8.69 20.44
CA ARG A 229 -41.73 9.58 20.35
C ARG A 229 -43.00 8.87 20.83
N ILE A 230 -43.24 7.64 20.37
CA ILE A 230 -44.43 6.85 20.75
C ILE A 230 -44.44 6.59 22.26
N LEU A 231 -43.30 6.18 22.83
CA LEU A 231 -43.16 6.00 24.28
C LEU A 231 -43.44 7.30 25.04
N LYS A 232 -42.91 8.43 24.54
CA LYS A 232 -43.18 9.73 25.12
C LYS A 232 -44.68 10.09 25.07
N GLU A 233 -45.36 9.86 23.95
CA GLU A 233 -46.82 10.10 23.83
C GLU A 233 -47.63 9.23 24.79
N MET A 234 -47.26 7.95 24.94
CA MET A 234 -47.87 7.06 25.92
C MET A 234 -47.65 7.57 27.35
N ILE A 235 -46.43 7.99 27.69
CA ILE A 235 -46.09 8.55 29.01
C ILE A 235 -46.83 9.88 29.25
N ASP A 236 -46.87 10.77 28.26
CA ASP A 236 -47.56 12.05 28.36
C ASP A 236 -49.07 11.82 28.55
N THR A 237 -49.66 10.82 27.88
CA THR A 237 -51.05 10.40 28.08
C THR A 237 -51.30 9.88 29.50
N ILE A 238 -50.40 9.03 30.01
CA ILE A 238 -50.50 8.51 31.39
C ILE A 238 -50.36 9.64 32.41
N ASN A 239 -49.39 10.55 32.22
CA ASN A 239 -49.19 11.68 33.11
C ASN A 239 -50.34 12.67 33.05
N ALA A 240 -50.90 12.92 31.87
CA ALA A 240 -52.10 13.73 31.71
C ALA A 240 -53.29 13.11 32.44
N PHE A 241 -53.45 11.78 32.40
CA PHE A 241 -54.49 11.07 33.15
C PHE A 241 -54.26 11.09 34.67
N LEU A 242 -53.02 10.91 35.12
CA LEU A 242 -52.68 10.93 36.55
C LEU A 242 -52.70 12.35 37.15
N SER A 243 -52.39 13.36 36.34
CA SER A 243 -52.37 14.77 36.74
C SER A 243 -53.68 15.49 36.44
N SER A 244 -54.55 14.89 35.62
CA SER A 244 -55.93 15.33 35.58
C SER A 244 -56.48 15.01 36.96
N ASP A 245 -56.66 16.05 37.77
CA ASP A 245 -57.64 16.08 38.84
C ASP A 245 -59.01 15.79 38.20
N SER A 246 -59.25 14.55 37.78
CA SER A 246 -60.57 14.19 37.33
C SER A 246 -61.40 14.21 38.61
N ASP A 247 -62.37 15.12 38.64
CA ASP A 247 -63.38 15.20 39.68
C ASP A 247 -63.96 13.80 39.97
N GLU A 248 -63.96 12.90 38.98
CA GLU A 248 -64.36 11.50 39.08
C GLU A 248 -63.45 10.66 39.99
N ILE A 249 -62.11 10.71 39.83
CA ILE A 249 -61.19 9.95 40.69
C ILE A 249 -61.22 10.50 42.12
N GLU A 250 -61.25 11.82 42.27
CA GLU A 250 -61.35 12.45 43.58
C GLU A 250 -62.72 12.21 44.23
N SER A 251 -63.81 12.25 43.45
CA SER A 251 -65.15 11.86 43.90
C SER A 251 -65.21 10.41 44.34
N LEU A 252 -64.59 9.47 43.60
CA LEU A 252 -64.54 8.07 44.00
C LEU A 252 -63.77 7.88 45.31
N LYS A 253 -62.65 8.57 45.51
CA LYS A 253 -61.93 8.57 46.81
C LYS A 253 -62.81 9.11 47.93
N ASN A 254 -63.48 10.24 47.71
CA ASN A 254 -64.39 10.84 48.68
C ASN A 254 -65.57 9.92 49.01
N ILE A 255 -66.18 9.27 48.02
CA ILE A 255 -67.24 8.27 48.21
C ILE A 255 -66.74 7.10 49.05
N VAL A 256 -65.55 6.56 48.76
CA VAL A 256 -64.95 5.48 49.54
C VAL A 256 -64.73 5.91 50.99
N GLU A 257 -64.30 7.14 51.23
CA GLU A 257 -64.11 7.67 52.58
C GLU A 257 -65.45 7.83 53.32
N TYR A 258 -66.47 8.37 52.67
CA TYR A 258 -67.84 8.42 53.21
C TYR A 258 -68.39 7.02 53.54
N ILE A 259 -68.14 6.01 52.72
CA ILE A 259 -68.57 4.62 52.97
C ILE A 259 -67.87 4.07 54.22
N LYS A 260 -66.58 4.33 54.41
CA LYS A 260 -65.86 3.91 55.62
C LYS A 260 -66.43 4.59 56.87
N GLN A 261 -66.66 5.90 56.82
CA GLN A 261 -67.24 6.64 57.93
C GLN A 261 -68.65 6.15 58.28
N ASN A 262 -69.49 5.91 57.27
CA ASN A 262 -70.83 5.35 57.48
C ASN A 262 -70.78 3.95 58.08
N LYS A 263 -69.84 3.11 57.64
CA LYS A 263 -69.65 1.78 58.24
C LYS A 263 -69.32 1.87 59.72
N GLU A 264 -68.42 2.76 60.11
CA GLU A 264 -68.08 3.00 61.52
C GLU A 264 -69.29 3.53 62.31
N ASN A 265 -70.00 4.52 61.78
CA ASN A 265 -71.22 5.05 62.40
C ASN A 265 -72.27 3.96 62.62
N LEU A 266 -72.53 3.11 61.61
CA LEU A 266 -73.48 2.01 61.71
C LEU A 266 -73.04 0.94 62.72
N GLN A 267 -71.74 0.64 62.79
CA GLN A 267 -71.19 -0.25 63.83
C GLN A 267 -71.36 0.34 65.23
N ASN A 268 -71.32 1.67 65.34
CA ASN A 268 -71.54 2.42 66.56
C ASN A 268 -73.02 2.82 66.78
N LEU A 269 -73.99 2.26 66.05
CA LEU A 269 -75.41 2.41 66.40
C LEU A 269 -75.81 1.32 67.39
N GLY A 270 -75.53 1.56 68.68
CA GLY A 270 -75.97 0.73 69.81
C GLY A 270 -76.88 1.52 70.75
N ILE A 271 -77.72 0.82 71.51
CA ILE A 271 -78.57 1.44 72.55
C ILE A 271 -77.77 2.28 73.55
N ASP A 272 -76.51 1.91 73.75
CA ASP A 272 -75.54 2.58 74.60
C ASP A 272 -75.09 3.95 74.08
N ASN A 273 -75.24 4.19 72.77
CA ASN A 273 -74.83 5.42 72.12
C ASN A 273 -75.95 6.46 72.03
N ILE A 274 -77.15 6.15 72.58
CA ILE A 274 -78.24 7.11 72.77
C ILE A 274 -78.37 7.38 74.27
N ALA A 275 -77.89 8.57 74.68
CA ALA A 275 -77.90 8.99 76.08
C ALA A 275 -79.29 8.81 76.72
N GLY A 276 -79.36 8.03 77.79
CA GLY A 276 -80.58 7.78 78.57
C GLY A 276 -81.56 6.76 77.98
N LEU A 277 -81.35 6.24 76.77
CA LEU A 277 -82.28 5.27 76.15
C LEU A 277 -82.23 3.91 76.88
N ARG A 278 -81.04 3.44 77.25
CA ARG A 278 -80.87 2.19 77.99
C ARG A 278 -81.55 2.24 79.36
N ASP A 279 -81.39 3.36 80.06
CA ASP A 279 -82.02 3.58 81.35
C ASP A 279 -83.54 3.64 81.21
N ALA A 280 -84.05 4.36 80.22
CA ALA A 280 -85.48 4.45 79.94
C ALA A 280 -86.11 3.07 79.63
N LEU A 281 -85.41 2.22 78.86
CA LEU A 281 -85.85 0.86 78.56
C LEU A 281 -85.79 -0.06 79.79
N ASN A 282 -84.73 0.02 80.58
CA ASN A 282 -84.59 -0.76 81.82
C ASN A 282 -85.68 -0.41 82.85
N THR A 283 -86.27 0.79 82.79
CA THR A 283 -87.36 1.22 83.70
C THR A 283 -88.75 0.76 83.22
N LYS A 284 -88.87 0.22 82.00
CA LYS A 284 -90.14 -0.24 81.39
C LYS A 284 -90.34 -1.76 81.47
N LEU A 285 -89.31 -2.50 81.86
CA LEU A 285 -89.35 -3.93 82.19
C LEU A 285 -89.54 -4.11 83.70
#